data_AF-A0A2G1Y5P2-F1
#
_entry.id   AF-A0A2G1Y5P2-F1
#
_cell.length_a   1.000
_cell.length_b   1.000
_cell.length_c   1.000
_cell.angle_alpha   90.00
_cell.angle_beta   90.00
_cell.angle_gamma   90.00
#
_symmetry.space_group_name_H-M   'P 1'
#
loop_
_entity.id
_entity.type
_entity.pdbx_description
1 polymer ?
#
loop_
_entity_poly.entity_id
_entity_poly.type
_entity_poly.pdbx_seq_one_letter_code
_entity_poly.pdbx_strand_id
1 'polypeptide(L)'
;MPVEPQQQAKISFQWQWNWKILLFAGIFFPITMSLAFWQLERADEKHVLLETYRQKKIAAPVSIAEAMRFSDQQYVRVHLEGEYDNRSPLLIDNQVRNGRPGYEVISPFESSQNGWFLVNRGWLPGGLDRSVLPDVGAVPGKVTLVGYLYRSPGKQLMLGEDKWREGDGPKIIQNAAPKKVSEKLAIPFYDYTLRLDAGMPGALETGWQVVSVVPGMHTGYAVQWSALSIALLLLTLFANSNLGAVLKHRKSYTRKKTE
;
A
#
# COMPACT_ATOMS: atom_id res chain seq x y z
N MET A 1 75.90 27.42 11.52
CA MET A 1 75.46 26.06 11.87
C MET A 1 74.44 25.63 10.84
N PRO A 2 74.59 24.49 10.15
CA PRO A 2 73.61 24.05 9.18
C PRO A 2 72.35 23.58 9.92
N VAL A 3 71.19 24.10 9.50
CA VAL A 3 69.88 23.66 9.99
C VAL A 3 69.59 22.31 9.35
N GLU A 4 69.63 21.25 10.15
CA GLU A 4 69.33 19.89 9.71
C GLU A 4 67.86 19.83 9.23
N PRO A 5 67.57 19.24 8.05
CA PRO A 5 66.21 19.21 7.53
C PRO A 5 65.37 18.28 8.43
N GLN A 6 64.36 18.85 9.10
CA GLN A 6 63.37 18.08 9.86
C GLN A 6 62.76 16.99 8.97
N GLN A 7 63.16 15.75 9.19
CA GLN A 7 62.53 14.56 8.60
C GLN A 7 61.06 14.55 9.05
N GLN A 8 60.16 15.00 8.17
CA GLN A 8 58.72 14.90 8.41
C GLN A 8 58.37 13.42 8.55
N ALA A 9 57.94 13.03 9.75
CA ALA A 9 57.54 11.66 10.05
C ALA A 9 56.43 11.21 9.09
N LYS A 10 56.72 10.20 8.27
CA LYS A 10 55.79 9.67 7.28
C LYS A 10 54.69 8.89 8.01
N ILE A 11 53.52 9.50 8.20
CA ILE A 11 52.37 8.82 8.82
C ILE A 11 51.88 7.70 7.89
N SER A 12 52.07 6.44 8.31
CA SER A 12 51.57 5.25 7.61
C SER A 12 50.25 4.76 8.20
N PHE A 13 49.49 3.98 7.42
CA PHE A 13 48.24 3.38 7.87
C PHE A 13 48.49 2.34 8.96
N GLN A 14 47.69 2.39 10.03
CA GLN A 14 47.71 1.46 11.15
C GLN A 14 46.29 1.06 11.54
N TRP A 15 46.06 -0.24 11.67
CA TRP A 15 44.82 -0.80 12.20
C TRP A 15 44.80 -0.72 13.72
N GLN A 16 43.69 -0.26 14.28
CA GLN A 16 43.43 -0.15 15.71
C GLN A 16 42.29 -1.11 16.07
N TRP A 17 42.64 -2.22 16.70
CA TRP A 17 41.66 -3.27 16.98
C TRP A 17 40.63 -2.83 18.04
N ASN A 18 39.36 -2.67 17.65
CA ASN A 18 38.24 -2.41 18.54
C ASN A 18 37.12 -3.45 18.33
N TRP A 19 37.25 -4.58 19.04
CA TRP A 19 36.36 -5.73 18.90
C TRP A 19 34.88 -5.43 19.16
N LYS A 20 34.55 -4.46 20.03
CA LYS A 20 33.15 -4.08 20.32
C LYS A 20 32.48 -3.48 19.10
N ILE A 21 33.19 -2.59 18.39
CA ILE A 21 32.70 -1.97 17.17
C ILE A 21 32.61 -3.00 16.04
N LEU A 22 33.61 -3.89 15.93
CA LEU A 22 33.59 -4.97 14.94
C LEU A 22 32.43 -5.94 15.16
N LEU A 23 32.14 -6.31 16.41
CA LEU A 23 30.99 -7.14 16.76
C LEU A 23 29.67 -6.45 16.42
N PHE A 24 29.53 -5.17 16.81
CA PHE A 24 28.36 -4.37 16.48
C PHE A 24 28.13 -4.29 14.97
N ALA A 25 29.18 -3.96 14.21
CA ALA A 25 29.12 -3.90 12.75
C ALA A 25 28.80 -5.27 12.14
N GLY A 26 29.40 -6.35 12.64
CA GLY A 26 29.17 -7.72 12.19
C GLY A 26 27.72 -8.18 12.37
N ILE A 27 27.00 -7.65 13.36
CA ILE A 27 25.58 -7.93 13.58
C ILE A 27 24.68 -7.01 12.76
N PHE A 28 24.90 -5.70 12.81
CA PHE A 28 23.97 -4.73 12.22
C PHE A 28 24.13 -4.56 10.71
N PHE A 29 25.31 -4.83 10.15
CA PHE A 29 25.52 -4.81 8.71
C PHE A 29 24.63 -5.81 7.96
N PRO A 30 24.61 -7.12 8.29
CA PRO A 30 23.74 -8.07 7.58
C PRO A 30 22.25 -7.78 7.79
N ILE A 31 21.84 -7.24 8.95
CA ILE A 31 20.46 -6.83 9.20
C ILE A 31 20.06 -5.67 8.28
N THR A 32 20.83 -4.59 8.28
CA THR A 32 20.53 -3.40 7.45
C THR A 32 20.56 -3.73 5.96
N MET A 33 21.48 -4.58 5.53
CA MET A 33 21.55 -5.04 4.15
C MET A 33 20.35 -5.93 3.78
N SER A 34 19.98 -6.87 4.65
CA SER A 34 18.79 -7.71 4.46
C SER A 34 17.51 -6.88 4.36
N LEU A 35 17.37 -5.83 5.20
CA LEU A 35 16.24 -4.92 5.15
C LEU A 35 16.22 -4.10 3.85
N ALA A 36 17.37 -3.67 3.34
CA ALA A 36 17.45 -2.99 2.05
C ALA A 36 16.93 -3.87 0.91
N PHE A 37 17.39 -5.13 0.83
CA PHE A 37 16.92 -6.07 -0.18
C PHE A 37 15.45 -6.42 -0.04
N TRP A 38 14.99 -6.65 1.19
CA TRP A 38 13.57 -6.90 1.46
C TRP A 38 12.68 -5.73 1.00
N GLN A 39 13.12 -4.49 1.20
CA GLN A 39 12.39 -3.32 0.71
C GLN A 39 12.35 -3.25 -0.82
N LEU A 40 13.43 -3.63 -1.52
CA LEU A 40 13.44 -3.70 -2.99
C LEU A 40 12.49 -4.77 -3.50
N GLU A 41 12.50 -5.96 -2.90
CA GLU A 41 11.58 -7.05 -3.25
C GLU A 41 10.11 -6.62 -3.07
N ARG A 42 9.80 -5.95 -1.94
CA ARG A 42 8.47 -5.38 -1.71
C ARG A 42 8.11 -4.32 -2.75
N ALA A 43 9.06 -3.49 -3.18
CA ALA A 43 8.81 -2.51 -4.24
C ALA A 43 8.41 -3.21 -5.55
N ASP A 44 9.15 -4.26 -5.95
CA ASP A 44 8.91 -5.03 -7.16
C ASP A 44 7.56 -5.74 -7.14
N GLU A 45 7.20 -6.40 -6.03
CA GLU A 45 5.89 -7.01 -5.84
C GLU A 45 4.75 -6.00 -6.06
N LYS A 46 4.89 -4.80 -5.48
CA LYS A 46 3.88 -3.74 -5.63
C LYS A 46 3.85 -3.18 -7.05
N HIS A 47 4.99 -3.09 -7.72
CA HIS A 47 5.07 -2.69 -9.13
C HIS A 47 4.31 -3.67 -10.03
N VAL A 48 4.57 -4.98 -9.89
CA VAL A 48 3.90 -6.02 -10.69
C VAL A 48 2.40 -6.01 -10.46
N LEU A 49 1.95 -5.85 -9.21
CA LEU A 49 0.54 -5.76 -8.87
C LEU A 49 -0.13 -4.54 -9.52
N LEU A 50 0.50 -3.36 -9.43
CA LEU A 50 -0.02 -2.13 -10.02
C LEU A 50 -0.08 -2.20 -11.55
N GLU A 51 0.93 -2.79 -12.19
CA GLU A 51 0.94 -2.94 -13.64
C GLU A 51 -0.14 -3.91 -14.11
N THR A 52 -0.30 -5.04 -13.42
CA THR A 52 -1.39 -6.00 -13.68
C THR A 52 -2.75 -5.32 -13.54
N TYR A 53 -2.94 -4.54 -12.48
CA TYR A 53 -4.17 -3.77 -12.28
C TYR A 53 -4.39 -2.74 -13.41
N ARG A 54 -3.36 -2.00 -13.79
CA ARG A 54 -3.43 -0.97 -14.85
C ARG A 54 -3.85 -1.58 -16.18
N GLN A 55 -3.26 -2.72 -16.56
CA GLN A 55 -3.60 -3.45 -17.78
C GLN A 55 -5.06 -3.93 -17.78
N LYS A 56 -5.51 -4.52 -16.66
CA LYS A 56 -6.91 -4.97 -16.53
C LYS A 56 -7.91 -3.82 -16.50
N LYS A 57 -7.54 -2.68 -15.89
CA LYS A 57 -8.39 -1.49 -15.79
C LYS A 57 -8.70 -0.85 -17.15
N ILE A 58 -7.75 -0.86 -18.10
CA ILE A 58 -7.94 -0.29 -19.43
C ILE A 58 -8.60 -1.25 -20.43
N ALA A 59 -8.78 -2.52 -20.05
CA ALA A 59 -9.42 -3.51 -20.91
C ALA A 59 -10.91 -3.17 -21.14
N ALA A 60 -11.44 -3.63 -22.27
CA ALA A 60 -12.87 -3.55 -22.55
C ALA A 60 -13.65 -4.39 -21.50
N PRO A 61 -14.82 -3.90 -21.04
CA PRO A 61 -15.61 -4.62 -20.05
C PRO A 61 -16.24 -5.86 -20.69
N VAL A 62 -16.07 -7.02 -20.05
CA VAL A 62 -16.64 -8.30 -20.50
C VAL A 62 -17.95 -8.62 -19.77
N SER A 63 -18.69 -9.62 -20.25
CA SER A 63 -19.85 -10.14 -19.53
C SER A 63 -19.42 -10.93 -18.28
N ILE A 64 -20.32 -11.11 -17.31
CA ILE A 64 -20.05 -11.98 -16.15
C ILE A 64 -19.77 -13.42 -16.58
N ALA A 65 -20.52 -13.94 -17.56
CA ALA A 65 -20.32 -15.29 -18.07
C ALA A 65 -18.92 -15.50 -18.67
N GLU A 66 -18.40 -14.49 -19.36
CA GLU A 66 -17.02 -14.49 -19.86
C GLU A 66 -16.01 -14.35 -18.72
N ALA A 67 -16.29 -13.48 -17.74
CA ALA A 67 -15.43 -13.31 -16.58
C ALA A 67 -15.25 -14.61 -15.78
N MET A 68 -16.26 -15.49 -15.72
CA MET A 68 -16.21 -16.81 -15.08
C MET A 68 -15.26 -17.81 -15.74
N ARG A 69 -14.79 -17.53 -16.96
CA ARG A 69 -13.80 -18.38 -17.64
C ARG A 69 -12.36 -18.10 -17.18
N PHE A 70 -12.10 -16.96 -16.55
CA PHE A 70 -10.78 -16.67 -16.00
C PHE A 70 -10.57 -17.41 -14.68
N SER A 71 -9.38 -17.97 -14.49
CA SER A 71 -8.99 -18.65 -13.24
C SER A 71 -8.94 -17.71 -12.04
N ASP A 72 -8.57 -16.45 -12.26
CA ASP A 72 -8.63 -15.36 -11.29
C ASP A 72 -9.38 -14.17 -11.90
N GLN A 73 -10.47 -13.79 -11.24
CA GLN A 73 -11.35 -12.71 -11.68
C GLN A 73 -10.97 -11.37 -11.05
N GLN A 74 -9.94 -11.32 -10.19
CA GLN A 74 -9.49 -10.10 -9.57
C GLN A 74 -9.14 -9.05 -10.64
N TYR A 75 -9.74 -7.86 -10.48
CA TYR A 75 -9.62 -6.70 -11.36
C TYR A 75 -10.16 -6.89 -12.79
N VAL A 76 -10.83 -8.00 -13.11
CA VAL A 76 -11.48 -8.16 -14.42
C VAL A 76 -12.59 -7.12 -14.53
N ARG A 77 -12.56 -6.35 -15.62
CA ARG A 77 -13.55 -5.30 -15.89
C ARG A 77 -14.79 -5.92 -16.51
N VAL A 78 -15.95 -5.66 -15.94
CA VAL A 78 -17.23 -6.27 -16.33
C VAL A 78 -18.32 -5.22 -16.47
N HIS A 79 -19.36 -5.54 -17.23
CA HIS A 79 -20.61 -4.79 -17.25
C HIS A 79 -21.74 -5.60 -16.63
N LEU A 80 -22.64 -4.91 -15.94
CA LEU A 80 -23.78 -5.48 -15.23
C LEU A 80 -25.02 -4.62 -15.45
N GLU A 81 -26.15 -5.25 -15.76
CA GLU A 81 -27.44 -4.57 -15.86
C GLU A 81 -28.40 -5.11 -14.80
N GLY A 82 -29.17 -4.22 -14.18
CA GLY A 82 -29.98 -4.54 -13.01
C GLY A 82 -30.43 -3.31 -12.24
N GLU A 83 -30.82 -3.51 -10.99
CA GLU A 83 -31.31 -2.45 -10.11
C GLU A 83 -30.67 -2.55 -8.72
N TYR A 84 -30.50 -1.40 -8.06
CA TYR A 84 -30.00 -1.33 -6.69
C TYR A 84 -31.10 -1.62 -5.67
N ASP A 85 -30.78 -2.38 -4.62
CA ASP A 85 -31.60 -2.37 -3.41
C ASP A 85 -31.30 -1.09 -2.62
N ASN A 86 -32.12 -0.07 -2.85
CA ASN A 86 -31.97 1.24 -2.23
C ASN A 86 -32.37 1.26 -0.73
N ARG A 87 -32.91 0.18 -0.16
CA ARG A 87 -33.46 0.16 1.21
C ARG A 87 -32.39 0.14 2.29
N SER A 88 -31.26 -0.54 2.04
CA SER A 88 -30.25 -0.79 3.06
C SER A 88 -28.83 -0.79 2.47
N PRO A 89 -28.29 0.38 2.09
CA PRO A 89 -26.87 0.46 1.75
C PRO A 89 -26.02 0.10 2.97
N LEU A 90 -24.93 -0.62 2.74
CA LEU A 90 -23.97 -0.98 3.77
C LEU A 90 -22.79 -0.01 3.72
N LEU A 91 -22.34 0.46 4.88
CA LEU A 91 -21.29 1.46 5.02
C LEU A 91 -20.09 0.83 5.72
N ILE A 92 -18.94 0.74 5.05
CA ILE A 92 -17.69 0.37 5.69
C ILE A 92 -17.09 1.63 6.30
N ASP A 93 -17.01 1.71 7.63
CA ASP A 93 -16.47 2.89 8.34
C ASP A 93 -14.93 2.90 8.33
N ASN A 94 -14.36 4.01 8.82
CA ASN A 94 -12.93 4.27 9.00
C ASN A 94 -12.13 4.17 7.70
N GLN A 95 -12.79 4.47 6.58
CA GLN A 95 -12.12 4.60 5.29
C GLN A 95 -11.61 6.03 5.18
N VAL A 96 -10.29 6.22 5.28
CA VAL A 96 -9.67 7.54 5.22
C VAL A 96 -9.26 7.86 3.79
N ARG A 97 -9.73 9.00 3.29
CA ARG A 97 -9.36 9.51 1.96
C ARG A 97 -8.99 10.99 2.06
N ASN A 98 -7.83 11.36 1.48
CA ASN A 98 -7.30 12.73 1.53
C ASN A 98 -7.28 13.33 2.96
N GLY A 99 -6.91 12.52 3.96
CA GLY A 99 -6.85 12.93 5.37
C GLY A 99 -8.19 13.08 6.07
N ARG A 100 -9.31 12.78 5.39
CA ARG A 100 -10.66 12.82 5.96
C ARG A 100 -11.19 11.41 6.15
N PRO A 101 -11.70 11.05 7.34
CA PRO A 101 -12.36 9.78 7.53
C PRO A 101 -13.76 9.80 6.88
N GLY A 102 -14.21 8.62 6.48
CA GLY A 102 -15.51 8.45 5.84
C GLY A 102 -15.85 6.99 5.63
N TYR A 103 -16.75 6.76 4.68
CA TYR A 103 -17.39 5.48 4.46
C TYR A 103 -17.21 5.01 3.02
N GLU A 104 -16.85 3.75 2.83
CA GLU A 104 -17.11 3.08 1.54
C GLU A 104 -18.54 2.58 1.52
N VAL A 105 -19.26 2.86 0.44
CA VAL A 105 -20.68 2.52 0.27
C VAL A 105 -20.81 1.26 -0.56
N ILE A 106 -21.36 0.21 0.03
CA ILE A 106 -21.66 -1.06 -0.62
C ILE A 106 -23.17 -1.20 -0.73
N SER A 107 -23.68 -1.30 -1.96
CA SER A 107 -25.11 -1.51 -2.20
C SER A 107 -25.33 -2.89 -2.81
N PRO A 108 -26.28 -3.68 -2.27
CA PRO A 108 -26.80 -4.85 -2.98
C PRO A 108 -27.38 -4.42 -4.34
N PHE A 109 -27.13 -5.22 -5.35
CA PHE A 109 -27.58 -4.99 -6.72
C PHE A 109 -28.11 -6.29 -7.31
N GLU A 110 -29.35 -6.27 -7.77
CA GLU A 110 -29.98 -7.41 -8.42
C GLU A 110 -29.72 -7.32 -9.92
N SER A 111 -28.86 -8.19 -10.43
CA SER A 111 -28.61 -8.29 -11.86
C SER A 111 -29.79 -8.96 -12.56
N SER A 112 -30.16 -8.42 -13.72
CA SER A 112 -31.22 -8.99 -14.56
C SER A 112 -30.90 -10.40 -15.08
N GLN A 113 -29.64 -10.84 -15.05
CA GLN A 113 -29.22 -12.13 -15.62
C GLN A 113 -28.31 -12.96 -14.69
N ASN A 114 -27.63 -12.33 -13.73
CA ASN A 114 -26.50 -12.96 -13.03
C ASN A 114 -26.71 -13.07 -11.50
N GLY A 115 -27.91 -12.82 -10.99
CA GLY A 115 -28.21 -12.85 -9.56
C GLY A 115 -27.70 -11.60 -8.83
N TRP A 116 -27.37 -11.75 -7.54
CA TRP A 116 -27.08 -10.62 -6.67
C TRP A 116 -25.59 -10.29 -6.58
N PHE A 117 -25.25 -9.00 -6.63
CA PHE A 117 -23.91 -8.48 -6.49
C PHE A 117 -23.83 -7.48 -5.35
N LEU A 118 -22.66 -7.41 -4.71
CA LEU A 118 -22.32 -6.28 -3.86
C LEU A 118 -21.55 -5.26 -4.68
N VAL A 119 -22.15 -4.10 -4.88
CA VAL A 119 -21.56 -3.01 -5.66
C VAL A 119 -20.96 -1.98 -4.71
N ASN A 120 -19.65 -1.84 -4.74
CA ASN A 120 -18.96 -0.74 -4.07
C ASN A 120 -19.07 0.53 -4.94
N ARG A 121 -19.93 1.44 -4.49
CA ARG A 121 -20.28 2.68 -5.18
C ARG A 121 -19.22 3.76 -5.04
N GLY A 122 -18.32 3.63 -4.07
CA GLY A 122 -17.26 4.62 -3.82
C GLY A 122 -17.26 5.09 -2.37
N TRP A 123 -16.60 6.22 -2.14
CA TRP A 123 -16.39 6.79 -0.83
C TRP A 123 -17.25 8.05 -0.61
N LEU A 124 -17.72 8.23 0.63
CA LEU A 124 -18.36 9.46 1.12
C LEU A 124 -17.66 9.97 2.39
N PRO A 125 -17.51 11.29 2.55
CA PRO A 125 -17.00 11.86 3.78
C PRO A 125 -17.93 11.58 4.94
N GLY A 126 -17.36 11.25 6.09
CA GLY A 126 -18.12 11.20 7.34
C GLY A 126 -18.39 12.60 7.86
N GLY A 127 -19.55 12.78 8.50
CA GLY A 127 -19.86 13.99 9.26
C GLY A 127 -19.00 14.11 10.52
N LEU A 128 -19.00 15.31 11.13
CA LEU A 128 -18.41 15.53 12.45
C LEU A 128 -19.14 14.71 13.53
N ASP A 129 -20.46 14.64 13.44
CA ASP A 129 -21.28 13.76 14.26
C ASP A 129 -21.41 12.39 13.57
N ARG A 130 -20.81 11.37 14.20
CA ARG A 130 -20.83 9.99 13.71
C ARG A 130 -22.14 9.25 13.97
N SER A 131 -23.05 9.83 14.76
CA SER A 131 -24.39 9.28 14.95
C SER A 131 -25.29 9.52 13.73
N VAL A 132 -24.95 10.53 12.91
CA VAL A 132 -25.63 10.86 11.66
C VAL A 132 -24.87 10.24 10.49
N LEU A 133 -25.49 9.24 9.86
CA LEU A 133 -24.92 8.57 8.70
C LEU A 133 -25.10 9.42 7.43
N PRO A 134 -24.15 9.36 6.48
CA PRO A 134 -24.27 10.10 5.23
C PRO A 134 -25.44 9.59 4.41
N ASP A 135 -26.12 10.50 3.71
CA ASP A 135 -27.09 10.13 2.68
C ASP A 135 -26.34 9.58 1.46
N VAL A 136 -26.70 8.36 1.08
CA VAL A 136 -26.11 7.63 -0.05
C VAL A 136 -26.80 7.99 -1.37
N GLY A 137 -28.04 8.49 -1.31
CA GLY A 137 -28.89 8.73 -2.47
C GLY A 137 -29.38 7.43 -3.13
N ALA A 138 -30.68 7.38 -3.40
CA ALA A 138 -31.29 6.31 -4.16
C ALA A 138 -30.96 6.42 -5.65
N VAL A 139 -30.79 5.27 -6.30
CA VAL A 139 -30.66 5.16 -7.76
C VAL A 139 -31.90 4.43 -8.26
N PRO A 140 -32.89 5.13 -8.81
CA PRO A 140 -34.15 4.53 -9.19
C PRO A 140 -34.04 3.75 -10.51
N GLY A 141 -34.68 2.58 -10.56
CA GLY A 141 -34.87 1.81 -11.78
C GLY A 141 -33.64 1.07 -12.27
N LYS A 142 -33.77 0.50 -13.47
CA LYS A 142 -32.71 -0.30 -14.10
C LYS A 142 -31.59 0.56 -14.63
N VAL A 143 -30.36 0.15 -14.35
CA VAL A 143 -29.13 0.81 -14.78
C VAL A 143 -28.12 -0.20 -15.31
N THR A 144 -27.24 0.28 -16.19
CA THR A 144 -26.04 -0.44 -16.62
C THR A 144 -24.84 0.10 -15.87
N LEU A 145 -24.10 -0.79 -15.23
CA LEU A 145 -22.92 -0.51 -14.44
C LEU A 145 -21.71 -1.08 -15.13
N VAL A 146 -20.61 -0.33 -15.10
CA VAL A 146 -19.28 -0.81 -15.47
C VAL A 146 -18.37 -0.65 -14.27
N GLY A 147 -17.57 -1.67 -14.01
CA GLY A 147 -16.63 -1.68 -12.92
C GLY A 147 -15.72 -2.89 -13.03
N TYR A 148 -14.99 -3.17 -11.97
CA TYR A 148 -14.13 -4.35 -11.95
C TYR A 148 -14.37 -5.20 -10.71
N LEU A 149 -14.22 -6.50 -10.90
CA LEU A 149 -14.40 -7.48 -9.84
C LEU A 149 -13.27 -7.37 -8.83
N TYR A 150 -13.61 -7.37 -7.56
CA TYR A 150 -12.67 -7.22 -6.46
C TYR A 150 -13.03 -8.13 -5.29
N ARG A 151 -12.03 -8.89 -4.87
CA ARG A 151 -12.00 -9.68 -3.65
C ARG A 151 -10.93 -9.09 -2.75
N SER A 152 -11.32 -8.74 -1.52
CA SER A 152 -10.35 -8.27 -0.52
C SER A 152 -9.37 -9.40 -0.19
N PRO A 153 -8.04 -9.16 -0.19
CA PRO A 153 -7.05 -10.14 0.24
C PRO A 153 -7.27 -10.43 1.72
N GLY A 154 -7.95 -11.55 1.99
CA GLY A 154 -8.60 -11.83 3.27
C GLY A 154 -7.72 -11.67 4.50
N LYS A 155 -8.24 -10.87 5.44
CA LYS A 155 -8.02 -10.77 6.89
C LYS A 155 -8.03 -9.29 7.28
N GLN A 156 -9.20 -8.65 7.21
CA GLN A 156 -9.46 -7.57 8.15
C GLN A 156 -9.46 -8.22 9.53
N LEU A 157 -8.49 -7.88 10.38
CA LEU A 157 -8.55 -8.23 11.80
C LEU A 157 -9.82 -7.59 12.35
N MET A 158 -10.82 -8.41 12.68
CA MET A 158 -12.06 -7.92 13.29
C MET A 158 -11.89 -7.99 14.80
N LEU A 159 -11.99 -6.83 15.46
CA LEU A 159 -12.02 -6.75 16.91
C LEU A 159 -13.47 -6.99 17.36
N GLY A 160 -13.87 -8.26 17.41
CA GLY A 160 -15.20 -8.68 17.88
C GLY A 160 -16.22 -8.96 16.77
N GLU A 161 -17.46 -9.22 17.20
CA GLU A 161 -18.58 -9.51 16.31
C GLU A 161 -19.09 -8.27 15.58
N ASP A 162 -19.44 -8.43 14.30
CA ASP A 162 -20.03 -7.36 13.50
C ASP A 162 -21.54 -7.26 13.81
N LYS A 163 -21.91 -6.28 14.65
CA LYS A 163 -23.28 -6.02 15.07
C LYS A 163 -23.96 -5.04 14.12
N TRP A 164 -24.81 -5.58 13.24
CA TRP A 164 -25.53 -4.78 12.26
C TRP A 164 -26.80 -4.22 12.90
N ARG A 165 -27.11 -2.95 12.61
CA ARG A 165 -28.35 -2.32 13.07
C ARG A 165 -29.56 -2.99 12.39
N GLU A 166 -30.60 -3.28 13.17
CA GLU A 166 -31.87 -3.81 12.69
C GLU A 166 -32.73 -2.70 12.04
N GLY A 167 -33.61 -3.09 11.11
CA GLY A 167 -34.48 -2.16 10.35
C GLY A 167 -33.94 -1.74 8.98
N ASP A 168 -34.67 -0.82 8.35
CA ASP A 168 -34.33 -0.19 7.06
C ASP A 168 -33.34 0.98 7.25
N GLY A 169 -32.62 1.32 6.19
CA GLY A 169 -31.63 2.39 6.16
C GLY A 169 -30.18 1.91 6.20
N PRO A 170 -29.21 2.86 6.22
CA PRO A 170 -27.80 2.52 6.11
C PRO A 170 -27.28 1.73 7.32
N LYS A 171 -26.50 0.68 7.07
CA LYS A 171 -25.92 -0.20 8.11
C LYS A 171 -24.40 -0.10 8.11
N ILE A 172 -23.81 0.23 9.25
CA ILE A 172 -22.35 0.17 9.39
C ILE A 172 -21.92 -1.30 9.45
N ILE A 173 -20.95 -1.66 8.64
CA ILE A 173 -20.35 -2.99 8.61
C ILE A 173 -18.83 -2.86 8.71
N GLN A 174 -18.17 -3.86 9.29
CA GLN A 174 -16.71 -3.89 9.35
C GLN A 174 -16.10 -4.58 8.13
N ASN A 175 -16.86 -5.45 7.46
CA ASN A 175 -16.36 -6.26 6.36
C ASN A 175 -17.45 -6.56 5.33
N ALA A 176 -17.22 -6.17 4.08
CA ALA A 176 -18.11 -6.41 2.94
C ALA A 176 -17.77 -7.69 2.15
N ALA A 177 -17.09 -8.66 2.77
CA ALA A 177 -16.82 -9.95 2.14
C ALA A 177 -18.16 -10.60 1.74
N PRO A 178 -18.37 -10.93 0.44
CA PRO A 178 -19.66 -11.39 -0.04
C PRO A 178 -20.24 -12.54 0.77
N LYS A 179 -19.43 -13.56 1.09
CA LYS A 179 -19.86 -14.69 1.91
C LYS A 179 -20.50 -14.28 3.25
N LYS A 180 -19.89 -13.35 3.99
CA LYS A 180 -20.41 -12.90 5.29
C LYS A 180 -21.70 -12.09 5.14
N VAL A 181 -21.75 -11.24 4.12
CA VAL A 181 -22.93 -10.42 3.83
C VAL A 181 -24.09 -11.31 3.36
N SER A 182 -23.81 -12.34 2.56
CA SER A 182 -24.78 -13.35 2.13
C SER A 182 -25.41 -14.06 3.31
N GLU A 183 -24.60 -14.50 4.29
CA GLU A 183 -25.09 -15.14 5.51
C GLU A 183 -25.98 -14.20 6.35
N LYS A 184 -25.60 -12.92 6.47
CA LYS A 184 -26.33 -11.92 7.26
C LYS A 184 -27.64 -11.46 6.62
N LEU A 185 -27.68 -11.35 5.30
CA LEU A 185 -28.86 -10.87 4.55
C LEU A 185 -29.71 -12.02 3.97
N ALA A 186 -29.25 -13.28 4.07
CA ALA A 186 -29.87 -14.44 3.43
C ALA A 186 -30.06 -14.27 1.90
N ILE A 187 -29.11 -13.60 1.24
CA ILE A 187 -29.08 -13.37 -0.21
C ILE A 187 -27.79 -13.99 -0.77
N PRO A 188 -27.84 -14.82 -1.83
CA PRO A 188 -26.65 -15.43 -2.41
C PRO A 188 -25.89 -14.43 -3.30
N PHE A 189 -25.04 -13.59 -2.70
CA PHE A 189 -24.18 -12.67 -3.46
C PHE A 189 -23.05 -13.40 -4.19
N TYR A 190 -22.67 -12.87 -5.35
CA TYR A 190 -21.49 -13.26 -6.10
C TYR A 190 -20.20 -13.12 -5.26
N ASP A 191 -19.25 -14.03 -5.45
CA ASP A 191 -18.02 -14.13 -4.64
C ASP A 191 -17.06 -12.93 -4.75
N TYR A 192 -17.31 -12.01 -5.67
CA TYR A 192 -16.57 -10.76 -5.85
C TYR A 192 -17.51 -9.57 -5.69
N THR A 193 -16.98 -8.52 -5.08
CA THR A 193 -17.62 -7.20 -5.11
C THR A 193 -17.34 -6.52 -6.45
N LEU A 194 -18.28 -5.72 -6.95
CA LEU A 194 -18.07 -4.86 -8.11
C LEU A 194 -17.65 -3.47 -7.64
N ARG A 195 -16.42 -3.06 -7.92
CA ARG A 195 -15.97 -1.67 -7.70
C ARG A 195 -16.30 -0.83 -8.92
N LEU A 196 -17.18 0.16 -8.77
CA LEU A 196 -17.64 0.99 -9.88
C LEU A 196 -16.52 1.84 -10.48
N ASP A 197 -16.63 2.05 -11.78
CA ASP A 197 -15.92 3.11 -12.47
C ASP A 197 -16.55 4.48 -12.18
N ALA A 198 -15.74 5.53 -12.32
CA ALA A 198 -16.21 6.91 -12.19
C ALA A 198 -17.29 7.22 -13.24
N GLY A 199 -18.31 7.98 -12.85
CA GLY A 199 -19.39 8.43 -13.74
C GLY A 199 -20.49 7.40 -14.02
N MET A 200 -20.40 6.18 -13.46
CA MET A 200 -21.51 5.22 -13.52
C MET A 200 -22.70 5.69 -12.67
N PRO A 201 -23.93 5.27 -13.00
CA PRO A 201 -25.10 5.55 -12.17
C PRO A 201 -24.87 5.11 -10.72
N GLY A 202 -25.03 6.03 -9.77
CA GLY A 202 -24.79 5.77 -8.35
C GLY A 202 -23.32 5.80 -7.91
N ALA A 203 -22.36 6.02 -8.81
CA ALA A 203 -20.95 6.18 -8.45
C ALA A 203 -20.74 7.44 -7.60
N LEU A 204 -20.02 7.28 -6.49
CA LEU A 204 -19.64 8.32 -5.54
C LEU A 204 -18.17 8.68 -5.80
N GLU A 205 -17.41 9.05 -4.77
CA GLU A 205 -15.98 9.26 -4.95
C GLU A 205 -15.27 7.91 -5.17
N THR A 206 -15.11 7.51 -6.43
CA THR A 206 -14.29 6.34 -6.83
C THR A 206 -12.83 6.75 -6.95
N GLY A 207 -11.88 5.81 -7.01
CA GLY A 207 -10.44 6.13 -6.96
C GLY A 207 -9.66 5.15 -6.11
N TRP A 208 -9.86 3.87 -6.41
CA TRP A 208 -9.52 2.77 -5.52
C TRP A 208 -8.01 2.62 -5.31
N GLN A 209 -7.61 2.55 -4.04
CA GLN A 209 -6.24 2.20 -3.69
C GLN A 209 -6.03 0.70 -3.86
N VAL A 210 -5.14 0.34 -4.78
CA VAL A 210 -4.76 -1.06 -5.05
C VAL A 210 -3.67 -1.52 -4.08
N VAL A 211 -2.82 -0.57 -3.66
CA VAL A 211 -1.74 -0.78 -2.70
C VAL A 211 -1.80 0.30 -1.64
N SER A 212 -1.54 -0.07 -0.38
CA SER A 212 -1.50 0.86 0.76
C SER A 212 -0.20 1.66 0.83
N VAL A 213 0.90 1.07 0.38
CA VAL A 213 2.22 1.71 0.27
C VAL A 213 2.66 1.61 -1.19
N VAL A 214 2.95 2.76 -1.79
CA VAL A 214 3.40 2.82 -3.18
C VAL A 214 4.83 2.28 -3.31
N PRO A 215 5.18 1.64 -4.45
CA PRO A 215 6.52 1.07 -4.64
C PRO A 215 7.67 2.04 -4.36
N GLY A 216 7.55 3.30 -4.79
CA GLY A 216 8.58 4.31 -4.59
C GLY A 216 8.92 4.58 -3.11
N MET A 217 7.98 4.39 -2.19
CA MET A 217 8.26 4.50 -0.75
C MET A 217 9.16 3.35 -0.28
N HIS A 218 8.91 2.13 -0.76
CA HIS A 218 9.76 0.97 -0.50
C HIS A 218 11.17 1.18 -1.08
N THR A 219 11.29 1.68 -2.31
CA THR A 219 12.59 2.05 -2.89
C THR A 219 13.31 3.12 -2.05
N GLY A 220 12.59 4.13 -1.56
CA GLY A 220 13.14 5.14 -0.66
C GLY A 220 13.69 4.54 0.63
N TYR A 221 12.95 3.63 1.27
CA TYR A 221 13.42 2.90 2.44
C TYR A 221 14.63 2.01 2.13
N ALA A 222 14.67 1.36 0.97
CA ALA A 222 15.84 0.57 0.56
C ALA A 222 17.11 1.43 0.51
N VAL A 223 17.02 2.63 -0.10
CA VAL A 223 18.14 3.60 -0.13
C VAL A 223 18.56 4.02 1.27
N GLN A 224 17.60 4.28 2.17
CA GLN A 224 17.89 4.61 3.57
C GLN A 224 18.66 3.49 4.27
N TRP A 225 18.21 2.23 4.13
CA TRP A 225 18.88 1.08 4.73
C TRP A 225 20.28 0.87 4.15
N SER A 226 20.45 1.00 2.83
CA SER A 226 21.77 0.93 2.19
C SER A 226 22.71 2.05 2.67
N ALA A 227 22.20 3.28 2.82
CA ALA A 227 22.99 4.40 3.34
C ALA A 227 23.43 4.15 4.80
N LEU A 228 22.56 3.58 5.64
CA LEU A 228 22.91 3.16 6.99
C LEU A 228 24.00 2.07 6.99
N SER A 229 23.90 1.07 6.10
CA SER A 229 24.95 0.05 5.96
C SER A 229 26.29 0.66 5.55
N ILE A 230 26.31 1.61 4.60
CA ILE A 230 27.54 2.30 4.17
C ILE A 230 28.11 3.14 5.30
N ALA A 231 27.27 3.92 6.00
CA ALA A 231 27.69 4.73 7.13
C ALA A 231 28.30 3.85 8.24
N LEU A 232 27.68 2.71 8.54
CA LEU A 232 28.19 1.74 9.51
C LEU A 232 29.59 1.21 9.12
N LEU A 233 29.81 0.86 7.84
CA LEU A 233 31.12 0.42 7.36
C LEU A 233 32.17 1.52 7.47
N LEU A 234 31.84 2.75 7.06
CA LEU A 234 32.74 3.89 7.14
C LEU A 234 33.12 4.19 8.59
N LEU A 235 32.13 4.28 9.49
CA LEU A 235 32.36 4.52 10.91
C LEU A 235 33.20 3.40 11.54
N THR A 236 32.94 2.15 11.17
CA THR A 236 33.73 0.99 11.63
C THR A 236 35.18 1.11 11.18
N LEU A 237 35.43 1.46 9.91
CA LEU A 237 36.76 1.66 9.36
C LEU A 237 37.50 2.79 10.08
N PHE A 238 36.86 3.95 10.26
CA PHE A 238 37.48 5.09 10.94
C PHE A 238 37.74 4.82 12.43
N ALA A 239 36.84 4.10 13.11
CA ALA A 239 37.00 3.78 14.52
C ALA A 239 38.03 2.67 14.78
N ASN A 240 38.36 1.87 13.76
CA ASN A 240 39.36 0.81 13.84
C ASN A 240 40.65 1.13 13.07
N SER A 241 40.90 2.40 12.70
CA SER A 241 42.14 2.75 12.01
C SER A 241 42.57 4.20 12.26
N ASN A 242 43.84 4.49 12.01
CA ASN A 242 44.34 5.86 11.99
C ASN A 242 44.04 6.62 10.68
N LEU A 243 43.09 6.14 9.87
CA LEU A 243 42.78 6.66 8.53
C LEU A 243 42.52 8.18 8.54
N GLY A 244 41.84 8.70 9.57
CA GLY A 244 41.64 10.14 9.74
C GLY A 244 42.94 10.96 9.84
N ALA A 245 43.96 10.44 10.53
CA ALA A 245 45.27 11.08 10.64
C ALA A 245 46.03 11.03 9.30
N VAL A 246 45.98 9.89 8.60
CA VAL A 246 46.60 9.71 7.28
C VAL A 246 45.99 10.67 6.24
N LEU A 247 44.66 10.81 6.22
CA LEU A 247 43.95 11.71 5.30
C LEU A 247 44.29 13.19 5.57
N LYS A 248 44.33 13.61 6.84
CA LYS A 248 44.75 14.97 7.22
C LYS A 248 46.19 15.27 6.80
N HIS A 249 47.11 14.33 7.02
CA HIS A 249 48.52 14.48 6.64
C HIS A 249 48.70 14.64 5.12
N ARG A 250 48.00 13.82 4.31
CA ARG A 250 48.02 13.94 2.84
C ARG A 250 47.50 15.30 2.37
N LYS A 251 46.38 15.78 2.92
CA LYS A 251 45.78 17.07 2.53
C LYS A 251 46.73 18.26 2.81
N SER A 252 47.40 18.27 3.96
CA SER A 252 48.38 19.31 4.32
C SER A 252 49.62 19.27 3.43
N TYR A 253 50.09 18.08 3.06
CA TYR A 253 51.23 17.92 2.15
C TYR A 253 50.92 18.46 0.74
N THR A 254 49.75 18.14 0.18
CA THR A 254 49.35 18.63 -1.14
C THR A 254 49.21 20.16 -1.17
N ARG A 255 48.62 20.76 -0.13
CA ARG A 255 48.46 22.22 -0.04
C ARG A 255 49.80 22.96 -0.04
N LYS A 256 50.80 22.46 0.72
CA LYS A 256 52.16 23.03 0.75
C LYS A 256 52.94 22.91 -0.57
N LYS A 257 52.51 22.05 -1.50
CA LYS A 257 53.17 21.86 -2.80
C LYS A 257 52.62 22.80 -3.89
N THR A 258 51.45 23.38 -3.66
CA THR A 258 50.76 24.29 -4.59
C THR A 258 50.87 25.77 -4.23
N GLU A 259 51.37 26.07 -3.02
CA GLU A 259 51.81 27.41 -2.59
C GLU A 259 53.31 27.56 -2.91
#